data_AF-A0A189PG85-F1
#
_entry.id   AF-A0A189PG85-F1
#
_cell.length_a   1.000
_cell.length_b   1.000
_cell.length_c   1.000
_cell.angle_alpha   90.00
_cell.angle_beta   90.00
_cell.angle_gamma   90.00
#
_symmetry.space_group_name_H-M   'P 1'
#
loop_
_entity.id
_entity.type
_entity.pdbx_description
1 polymer ?
#
loop_
_entity_poly.entity_id
_entity_poly.type
_entity_poly.pdbx_seq_one_letter_code
_entity_poly.pdbx_strand_id
1 'polypeptide(L)'
;MSDNKSLIARIAARFGVDKEKFYEALKATAFKQRDGSAPTNEQMLALLVVAEQYNLNPFTREIYAFPDKQNKGIFPVVGVDGWSRIINDHPQYDGVEFVYADKMVKMPGANVECPEWIECVIYRKDRSRPTRIKEFIDEVYRLPVQGNGQNGPYTINGPWQTHTKRQLRHKGLIQCARVALGFSGIYDQDEAERIREMEQATAINPAIANLPSPESMIQSESEQEPGVVLIEHKELDSRLNKLVDRAINAKAWSAAHEYVNSRYSGTQLAYAVHFLREKEMDHMPPVEGDYQDMQTPVSDHGQAEAGPVVQQGHSQPQPTQAVEQPPELEEAEWYE
;
A
#
# COMPACT_ATOMS: atom_id res chain seq x y z
N MET A 1 -17.73 -39.04 2.17
CA MET A 1 -17.32 -37.94 3.09
C MET A 1 -15.88 -37.43 2.82
N SER A 2 -15.30 -37.63 1.63
CA SER A 2 -13.92 -37.22 1.30
C SER A 2 -13.80 -35.99 0.39
N ASP A 3 -14.87 -35.57 -0.30
CA ASP A 3 -14.81 -34.47 -1.28
C ASP A 3 -14.68 -33.06 -0.67
N ASN A 4 -14.97 -32.88 0.64
CA ASN A 4 -14.89 -31.56 1.27
C ASN A 4 -13.45 -31.03 1.45
N LYS A 5 -12.44 -31.88 1.19
CA LYS A 5 -11.02 -31.47 1.22
C LYS A 5 -10.55 -30.83 -0.08
N SER A 6 -11.23 -31.06 -1.21
CA SER A 6 -10.81 -30.50 -2.50
C SER A 6 -11.27 -29.05 -2.66
N LEU A 7 -10.31 -28.13 -2.80
CA LEU A 7 -10.56 -26.70 -3.07
C LEU A 7 -11.50 -26.51 -4.25
N ILE A 8 -11.20 -27.16 -5.37
CA ILE A 8 -11.98 -27.05 -6.60
C ILE A 8 -13.41 -27.56 -6.36
N ALA A 9 -13.58 -28.65 -5.61
CA ALA A 9 -14.91 -29.18 -5.30
C ALA A 9 -15.72 -28.22 -4.41
N ARG A 10 -15.09 -27.57 -3.41
CA ARG A 10 -15.78 -26.59 -2.55
C ARG A 10 -16.23 -25.37 -3.34
N ILE A 11 -15.35 -24.80 -4.16
CA ILE A 11 -15.70 -23.65 -5.00
C ILE A 11 -16.76 -24.05 -6.03
N ALA A 12 -16.59 -25.18 -6.73
CA ALA A 12 -17.56 -25.64 -7.73
C ALA A 12 -18.94 -25.90 -7.11
N ALA A 13 -18.99 -26.47 -5.90
CA ALA A 13 -20.23 -26.65 -5.14
C ALA A 13 -20.93 -25.33 -4.82
N ARG A 14 -20.18 -24.26 -4.50
CA ARG A 14 -20.73 -22.90 -4.30
C ARG A 14 -21.47 -22.39 -5.54
N PHE A 15 -20.98 -22.75 -6.73
CA PHE A 15 -21.61 -22.40 -8.01
C PHE A 15 -22.62 -23.43 -8.50
N GLY A 16 -22.79 -24.57 -7.80
CA GLY A 16 -23.67 -25.66 -8.24
C GLY A 16 -23.20 -26.36 -9.50
N VAL A 17 -21.89 -26.38 -9.77
CA VAL A 17 -21.29 -26.96 -10.99
C VAL A 17 -20.43 -28.16 -10.63
N ASP A 18 -20.34 -29.12 -11.55
CA ASP A 18 -19.40 -30.24 -11.49
C ASP A 18 -17.94 -29.75 -11.43
N LYS A 19 -17.09 -30.39 -10.61
CA LYS A 19 -15.74 -29.88 -10.30
C LYS A 19 -14.81 -29.93 -11.52
N GLU A 20 -14.88 -30.98 -12.34
CA GLU A 20 -14.08 -31.11 -13.56
C GLU A 20 -14.51 -30.06 -14.58
N LYS A 21 -15.81 -29.94 -14.85
CA LYS A 21 -16.34 -28.93 -15.78
C LYS A 21 -16.04 -27.51 -15.34
N PHE A 22 -16.13 -27.24 -14.04
CA PHE A 22 -15.79 -25.94 -13.45
C PHE A 22 -14.32 -25.58 -13.72
N TYR A 23 -13.42 -26.53 -13.46
CA TYR A 23 -11.99 -26.34 -13.67
C TYR A 23 -11.63 -26.12 -15.15
N GLU A 24 -12.23 -26.88 -16.06
CA GLU A 24 -12.04 -26.71 -17.50
C GLU A 24 -12.58 -25.36 -17.99
N ALA A 25 -13.76 -24.95 -17.53
CA ALA A 25 -14.36 -23.67 -17.87
C ALA A 25 -13.48 -22.49 -17.43
N LEU A 26 -12.90 -22.55 -16.22
CA LEU A 26 -11.98 -21.54 -15.73
C LEU A 26 -10.74 -21.40 -16.60
N LYS A 27 -10.13 -22.51 -17.02
CA LYS A 27 -8.97 -22.50 -17.94
C LYS A 27 -9.32 -21.91 -19.30
N ALA A 28 -10.50 -22.21 -19.83
CA ALA A 28 -10.91 -21.79 -21.16
C ALA A 28 -11.42 -20.34 -21.22
N THR A 29 -11.92 -19.80 -20.10
CA THR A 29 -12.62 -18.50 -20.07
C THR A 29 -11.95 -17.50 -19.12
N ALA A 30 -12.13 -17.67 -17.80
CA ALA A 30 -11.76 -16.70 -16.77
C ALA A 30 -10.24 -16.45 -16.68
N PHE A 31 -9.43 -17.49 -16.92
CA PHE A 31 -7.97 -17.45 -16.74
C PHE A 31 -7.19 -17.76 -18.01
N LYS A 32 -7.82 -17.57 -19.18
CA LYS A 32 -7.13 -17.73 -20.46
C LYS A 32 -5.98 -16.71 -20.57
N GLN A 33 -4.77 -17.18 -20.81
CA GLN A 33 -3.61 -16.30 -20.99
C GLN A 33 -3.69 -15.57 -22.33
N ARG A 34 -3.03 -14.41 -22.44
CA ARG A 34 -3.07 -13.57 -23.66
C ARG A 34 -2.51 -14.28 -24.90
N ASP A 35 -1.60 -15.24 -24.72
CA ASP A 35 -1.04 -16.08 -25.77
C ASP A 35 -1.94 -17.27 -26.15
N GLY A 36 -3.10 -17.40 -25.50
CA GLY A 36 -4.06 -18.48 -25.73
C GLY A 36 -3.70 -19.79 -25.03
N SER A 37 -2.61 -19.83 -24.27
CA SER A 37 -2.25 -21.01 -23.48
C SER A 37 -3.11 -21.13 -22.22
N ALA A 38 -3.26 -22.38 -21.75
CA ALA A 38 -3.96 -22.67 -20.50
C ALA A 38 -2.99 -22.53 -19.32
N PRO A 39 -3.41 -21.89 -18.22
CA PRO A 39 -2.59 -21.79 -17.02
C PRO A 39 -2.26 -23.18 -16.45
N THR A 40 -1.08 -23.29 -15.81
CA THR A 40 -0.68 -24.53 -15.14
C THR A 40 -1.58 -24.82 -13.95
N ASN A 41 -1.52 -26.04 -13.41
CA ASN A 41 -2.36 -26.42 -12.27
C ASN A 41 -1.97 -25.65 -11.00
N GLU A 42 -0.69 -25.38 -10.80
CA GLU A 42 -0.12 -24.64 -9.67
C GLU A 42 -0.57 -23.17 -9.71
N GLN A 43 -0.54 -22.59 -10.92
CA GLN A 43 -1.03 -21.25 -11.21
C GLN A 43 -2.52 -21.11 -10.94
N MET A 44 -3.31 -22.09 -11.39
CA MET A 44 -4.74 -22.15 -11.11
C MET A 44 -5.02 -22.27 -9.61
N LEU A 45 -4.24 -23.09 -8.91
CA LEU A 45 -4.37 -23.27 -7.47
C LEU A 45 -4.12 -21.96 -6.72
N ALA A 46 -3.05 -21.22 -7.06
CA ALA A 46 -2.74 -19.93 -6.44
C ALA A 46 -3.90 -18.92 -6.54
N LEU A 47 -4.54 -18.82 -7.72
CA LEU A 47 -5.72 -17.98 -7.91
C LEU A 47 -6.93 -18.45 -7.12
N LEU A 48 -7.21 -19.76 -7.17
CA LEU A 48 -8.40 -20.32 -6.52
C LEU A 48 -8.34 -20.25 -5.00
N VAL A 49 -7.14 -20.31 -4.42
CA VAL A 49 -6.94 -20.11 -2.97
C VAL A 49 -7.38 -18.70 -2.57
N VAL A 50 -6.94 -17.67 -3.30
CA VAL A 50 -7.34 -16.29 -3.03
C VAL A 50 -8.84 -16.08 -3.29
N ALA A 51 -9.36 -16.69 -4.37
CA ALA A 51 -10.78 -16.61 -4.70
C ALA A 51 -11.68 -17.25 -3.63
N GLU A 52 -11.25 -18.37 -3.03
CA GLU A 52 -11.97 -18.99 -1.91
C GLU A 52 -11.85 -18.14 -0.65
N GLN A 53 -10.63 -17.74 -0.26
CA GLN A 53 -10.36 -16.98 0.96
C GLN A 53 -11.21 -15.71 1.06
N TYR A 54 -11.35 -14.99 -0.05
CA TYR A 54 -12.09 -13.73 -0.12
C TYR A 54 -13.48 -13.85 -0.73
N ASN A 55 -13.96 -15.08 -0.95
CA ASN A 55 -15.26 -15.34 -1.56
C ASN A 55 -15.48 -14.63 -2.92
N LEU A 56 -14.41 -14.46 -3.71
CA LEU A 56 -14.43 -13.78 -5.00
C LEU A 56 -14.93 -14.71 -6.11
N ASN A 57 -15.49 -14.10 -7.15
CA ASN A 57 -15.97 -14.79 -8.34
C ASN A 57 -15.03 -14.60 -9.55
N PRO A 58 -14.33 -15.66 -9.99
CA PRO A 58 -13.45 -15.61 -11.17
C PRO A 58 -14.16 -15.26 -12.48
N PHE A 59 -15.45 -15.61 -12.64
CA PHE A 59 -16.16 -15.40 -13.91
C PHE A 59 -16.61 -13.96 -14.12
N THR A 60 -16.75 -13.19 -13.04
CA THR A 60 -17.13 -11.76 -13.10
C THR A 60 -15.92 -10.83 -13.07
N ARG A 61 -14.70 -11.36 -13.17
CA ARG A 61 -13.43 -10.61 -13.09
C ARG A 61 -13.21 -9.87 -11.77
N GLU A 62 -13.82 -10.35 -10.69
CA GLU A 62 -13.48 -9.90 -9.33
C GLU A 62 -12.05 -10.29 -8.96
N ILE A 63 -11.58 -11.42 -9.52
CA ILE A 63 -10.19 -11.85 -9.48
C ILE A 63 -9.80 -12.38 -10.87
N TYR A 64 -8.59 -12.04 -11.33
CA TYR A 64 -8.07 -12.53 -12.60
C TYR A 64 -6.56 -12.77 -12.54
N ALA A 65 -6.09 -13.59 -13.47
CA ALA A 65 -4.69 -13.88 -13.67
C ALA A 65 -4.00 -12.68 -14.35
N PHE A 66 -2.95 -12.16 -13.75
CA PHE A 66 -2.06 -11.25 -14.45
C PHE A 66 -0.71 -11.94 -14.70
N PRO A 67 -0.19 -11.92 -15.95
CA PRO A 67 0.98 -12.68 -16.32
C PRO A 67 2.27 -11.99 -15.86
N ASP A 68 3.15 -12.77 -15.26
CA ASP A 68 4.56 -12.42 -15.11
C ASP A 68 5.28 -12.72 -16.44
N LYS A 69 5.96 -11.69 -16.99
CA LYS A 69 6.71 -11.82 -18.24
C LYS A 69 8.00 -12.62 -18.10
N GLN A 70 8.57 -12.72 -16.88
CA GLN A 70 9.88 -13.34 -16.65
C GLN A 70 9.77 -14.82 -16.28
N ASN A 71 8.98 -15.17 -15.26
CA ASN A 71 8.94 -16.54 -14.76
C ASN A 71 7.85 -17.42 -15.36
N LYS A 72 7.17 -16.95 -16.42
CA LYS A 72 5.95 -17.58 -16.97
C LYS A 72 4.86 -17.80 -15.91
N GLY A 73 4.98 -17.17 -14.73
CA GLY A 73 4.08 -17.25 -13.60
C GLY A 73 2.81 -16.42 -13.82
N ILE A 74 1.82 -16.61 -12.96
CA ILE A 74 0.69 -15.70 -12.86
C ILE A 74 0.52 -15.26 -11.42
N PHE A 75 0.12 -14.01 -11.24
CA PHE A 75 -0.23 -13.47 -9.95
C PHE A 75 -1.73 -13.13 -9.89
N PRO A 76 -2.38 -13.39 -8.75
CA PRO A 76 -3.78 -13.05 -8.52
C PRO A 76 -3.94 -11.53 -8.37
N VAL A 77 -4.72 -10.93 -9.25
CA VAL A 77 -5.11 -9.52 -9.15
C VAL A 77 -6.59 -9.44 -8.83
N VAL A 78 -6.92 -8.63 -7.83
CA VAL A 78 -8.30 -8.35 -7.45
C VAL A 78 -8.75 -7.08 -8.16
N GLY A 79 -9.82 -7.21 -8.95
CA GLY A 79 -10.42 -6.09 -9.67
C GLY A 79 -11.15 -5.14 -8.72
N VAL A 80 -11.55 -3.97 -9.24
CA VAL A 80 -12.31 -2.96 -8.45
C VAL A 80 -13.61 -3.54 -7.89
N ASP A 81 -14.30 -4.37 -8.66
CA ASP A 81 -15.53 -5.05 -8.22
C ASP A 81 -15.24 -6.08 -7.12
N GLY A 82 -14.10 -6.79 -7.21
CA GLY A 82 -13.65 -7.71 -6.17
C GLY A 82 -13.33 -6.99 -4.86
N TRP A 83 -12.61 -5.86 -4.94
CA TRP A 83 -12.38 -4.98 -3.79
C TRP A 83 -13.69 -4.46 -3.19
N SER A 84 -14.61 -4.01 -4.03
CA SER A 84 -15.91 -3.54 -3.58
C SER A 84 -16.68 -4.65 -2.86
N ARG A 85 -16.65 -5.88 -3.36
CA ARG A 85 -17.28 -7.04 -2.73
C ARG A 85 -16.70 -7.32 -1.35
N ILE A 86 -15.38 -7.49 -1.23
CA ILE A 86 -14.75 -7.87 0.05
C ILE A 86 -14.92 -6.79 1.11
N ILE A 87 -14.94 -5.52 0.71
CA ILE A 87 -15.19 -4.39 1.61
C ILE A 87 -16.63 -4.46 2.13
N ASN A 88 -17.62 -4.62 1.25
CA ASN A 88 -19.03 -4.66 1.64
C ASN A 88 -19.39 -5.92 2.43
N ASP A 89 -18.77 -7.06 2.13
CA ASP A 89 -18.98 -8.33 2.84
C ASP A 89 -18.32 -8.35 4.24
N HIS A 90 -17.41 -7.40 4.53
CA HIS A 90 -16.70 -7.38 5.81
C HIS A 90 -17.65 -7.03 6.98
N PRO A 91 -17.79 -7.87 8.02
CA PRO A 91 -18.80 -7.69 9.08
C PRO A 91 -18.75 -6.34 9.80
N GLN A 92 -17.54 -5.81 10.00
CA GLN A 92 -17.31 -4.54 10.69
C GLN A 92 -17.38 -3.31 9.78
N TYR A 93 -17.54 -3.46 8.47
CA TYR A 93 -17.65 -2.31 7.57
C TYR A 93 -18.93 -1.51 7.86
N ASP A 94 -18.79 -0.20 8.00
CA ASP A 94 -19.87 0.73 8.36
C ASP A 94 -19.91 1.96 7.45
N GLY A 95 -19.51 1.79 6.20
CA GLY A 95 -19.51 2.86 5.19
C GLY A 95 -18.16 3.52 4.96
N VAL A 96 -18.15 4.33 3.91
CA VAL A 96 -16.98 5.05 3.42
C VAL A 96 -17.36 6.46 3.00
N GLU A 97 -16.48 7.41 3.27
CA GLU A 97 -16.58 8.80 2.86
C GLU A 97 -15.31 9.19 2.10
N PHE A 98 -15.46 10.06 1.10
CA PHE A 98 -14.35 10.60 0.32
C PHE A 98 -14.29 12.12 0.45
N VAL A 99 -13.14 12.62 0.88
CA VAL A 99 -12.83 14.04 0.93
C VAL A 99 -11.83 14.34 -0.18
N TYR A 100 -12.08 15.40 -0.95
CA TYR A 100 -11.26 15.77 -2.10
C TYR A 100 -10.52 17.08 -1.84
N ALA A 101 -9.33 17.22 -2.43
CA ALA A 101 -8.66 18.51 -2.49
C ALA A 101 -9.47 19.52 -3.33
N ASP A 102 -9.50 20.79 -2.92
CA ASP A 102 -10.06 21.88 -3.73
C ASP A 102 -9.21 22.15 -4.97
N LYS A 103 -7.90 21.95 -4.85
CA LYS A 103 -6.94 22.17 -5.95
C LYS A 103 -7.02 21.01 -6.95
N MET A 104 -7.33 21.37 -8.19
CA MET A 104 -7.24 20.48 -9.34
C MET A 104 -5.86 20.59 -10.00
N VAL A 105 -5.32 19.46 -10.43
CA VAL A 105 -4.05 19.36 -11.17
C VAL A 105 -4.22 18.48 -12.40
N LYS A 106 -3.44 18.75 -13.44
CA LYS A 106 -3.43 17.94 -14.66
C LYS A 106 -2.12 17.19 -14.77
N MET A 107 -2.18 15.86 -14.70
CA MET A 107 -1.00 15.01 -14.83
C MET A 107 -0.54 14.91 -16.29
N PRO A 108 0.76 14.68 -16.55
CA PRO A 108 1.29 14.54 -17.90
C PRO A 108 0.60 13.42 -18.68
N GLY A 109 0.03 13.75 -19.84
CA GLY A 109 -0.70 12.81 -20.69
C GLY A 109 -2.13 12.51 -20.26
N ALA A 110 -2.61 13.04 -19.12
CA ALA A 110 -4.01 12.90 -18.72
C ALA A 110 -4.93 13.77 -19.58
N ASN A 111 -6.08 13.23 -19.96
CA ASN A 111 -7.10 13.96 -20.72
C ASN A 111 -7.90 14.89 -19.82
N VAL A 112 -7.99 14.57 -18.52
CA VAL A 112 -8.82 15.27 -17.53
C VAL A 112 -7.98 15.72 -16.34
N GLU A 113 -8.39 16.80 -15.69
CA GLU A 113 -7.82 17.22 -14.41
C GLU A 113 -8.31 16.32 -13.27
N CYS A 114 -7.59 16.32 -12.16
CA CYS A 114 -7.86 15.50 -10.99
C CYS A 114 -7.54 16.29 -9.71
N PRO A 115 -8.25 16.07 -8.60
CA PRO A 115 -7.85 16.62 -7.31
C PRO A 115 -6.41 16.21 -6.98
N GLU A 116 -5.64 17.12 -6.38
CA GLU A 116 -4.26 16.88 -5.95
C GLU A 116 -4.14 15.68 -5.00
N TRP A 117 -5.15 15.48 -4.16
CA TRP A 117 -5.26 14.33 -3.29
C TRP A 117 -6.72 13.94 -3.07
N ILE A 118 -6.91 12.71 -2.63
CA ILE A 118 -8.16 12.20 -2.07
C ILE A 118 -7.89 11.60 -0.71
N GLU A 119 -8.75 11.86 0.27
CA GLU A 119 -8.76 11.17 1.55
C GLU A 119 -9.97 10.24 1.59
N CYS A 120 -9.71 8.94 1.77
CA CYS A 120 -10.72 7.93 2.00
C CYS A 120 -10.85 7.70 3.50
N VAL A 121 -12.10 7.71 3.98
CA VAL A 121 -12.44 7.57 5.39
C VAL A 121 -13.36 6.36 5.53
N ILE A 122 -12.86 5.27 6.11
CA ILE A 122 -13.67 4.06 6.37
C ILE A 122 -14.07 4.03 7.83
N TYR A 123 -15.38 3.86 8.04
CA TYR A 123 -15.99 3.69 9.35
C TYR A 123 -16.13 2.21 9.68
N ARG A 124 -15.96 1.89 10.96
CA ARG A 124 -16.09 0.53 11.47
C ARG A 124 -17.00 0.50 12.69
N LYS A 125 -17.86 -0.52 12.75
CA LYS A 125 -18.83 -0.68 13.85
C LYS A 125 -18.17 -0.90 15.22
N ASP A 126 -16.97 -1.49 15.23
CA ASP A 126 -16.23 -1.82 16.44
C ASP A 126 -15.25 -0.72 16.90
N ARG A 127 -15.24 0.46 16.28
CA ARG A 127 -14.32 1.56 16.60
C ARG A 127 -15.05 2.89 16.69
N SER A 128 -14.59 3.75 17.60
CA SER A 128 -15.13 5.11 17.75
C SER A 128 -14.50 6.13 16.79
N ARG A 129 -13.35 5.81 16.18
CA ARG A 129 -12.64 6.67 15.24
C ARG A 129 -12.50 5.95 13.89
N PRO A 130 -12.75 6.65 12.77
CA PRO A 130 -12.56 6.06 11.45
C PRO A 130 -11.08 5.92 11.11
N THR A 131 -10.79 5.05 10.15
CA THR A 131 -9.47 5.00 9.50
C THR A 131 -9.48 6.01 8.36
N ARG A 132 -8.45 6.86 8.29
CA ARG A 132 -8.31 7.90 7.26
C ARG A 132 -7.00 7.69 6.54
N ILE A 133 -7.06 7.52 5.22
CA ILE A 133 -5.88 7.39 4.37
C ILE A 133 -5.99 8.38 3.22
N LYS A 134 -4.90 9.14 3.01
CA LYS A 134 -4.80 10.15 1.98
C LYS A 134 -3.82 9.68 0.91
N GLU A 135 -4.27 9.70 -0.34
CA GLU A 135 -3.48 9.36 -1.51
C GLU A 135 -3.30 10.61 -2.37
N PHE A 136 -2.06 10.84 -2.82
CA PHE A 136 -1.70 11.97 -3.66
C PHE A 136 -1.57 11.55 -5.11
N ILE A 137 -2.10 12.36 -6.03
CA ILE A 137 -2.15 12.00 -7.45
C ILE A 137 -0.76 11.91 -8.08
N ASP A 138 0.20 12.72 -7.64
CA ASP A 138 1.58 12.71 -8.14
C ASP A 138 2.35 11.44 -7.79
N GLU A 139 2.03 10.78 -6.67
CA GLU A 139 2.62 9.50 -6.28
C GLU A 139 1.98 8.31 -7.00
N VAL A 140 0.66 8.32 -7.17
CA VAL A 140 -0.06 7.13 -7.65
C VAL A 140 -0.29 7.10 -9.15
N TYR A 141 -0.23 8.25 -9.83
CA TYR A 141 -0.54 8.37 -11.25
C TYR A 141 0.42 7.56 -12.12
N ARG A 142 -0.16 6.81 -13.06
CA ARG A 142 0.61 6.06 -14.07
C ARG A 142 0.64 6.82 -15.39
N LEU A 143 1.84 7.03 -15.91
CA LEU A 143 2.05 7.62 -17.23
C LEU A 143 1.49 6.71 -18.35
N PRO A 144 1.13 7.28 -19.52
CA PRO A 144 0.80 6.49 -20.69
C PRO A 144 1.96 5.55 -21.06
N VAL A 145 1.65 4.32 -21.46
CA VAL A 145 2.69 3.35 -21.83
C VAL A 145 3.26 3.73 -23.19
N GLN A 146 4.56 4.01 -23.24
CA GLN A 146 5.27 4.29 -24.49
C GLN A 146 6.05 3.06 -24.93
N GLY A 147 6.08 2.81 -26.23
CA GLY A 147 6.84 1.70 -26.81
C GLY A 147 7.29 2.00 -28.22
N ASN A 148 8.26 1.23 -28.72
CA ASN A 148 8.72 1.31 -30.09
C ASN A 148 8.17 0.13 -30.88
N GLY A 149 7.32 0.42 -31.85
CA GLY A 149 6.75 -0.57 -32.76
C GLY A 149 7.50 -0.58 -34.09
N GLN A 150 7.09 -1.49 -34.98
CA GLN A 150 7.64 -1.55 -36.35
C GLN A 150 7.45 -0.24 -37.13
N ASN A 151 6.43 0.56 -36.79
CA ASN A 151 6.10 1.82 -37.43
C ASN A 151 6.59 3.06 -36.66
N GLY A 152 7.53 2.88 -35.72
CA GLY A 152 8.07 3.96 -34.88
C GLY A 152 7.50 3.98 -33.45
N PRO A 153 7.77 5.05 -32.69
CA PRO A 153 7.29 5.19 -31.32
C PRO A 153 5.77 5.31 -31.29
N TYR A 154 5.13 4.59 -30.38
CA TYR A 154 3.69 4.64 -30.12
C TYR A 154 3.42 4.88 -28.64
N THR A 155 2.26 5.47 -28.34
CA THR A 155 1.77 5.70 -26.98
C THR A 155 0.42 5.04 -26.81
N ILE A 156 0.26 4.23 -25.77
CA ILE A 156 -1.00 3.59 -25.39
C ILE A 156 -1.53 4.30 -24.16
N ASN A 157 -2.68 4.96 -24.32
CA ASN A 157 -3.40 5.56 -23.20
C ASN A 157 -4.10 4.48 -22.38
N GLY A 158 -3.89 4.52 -21.06
CA GLY A 158 -4.54 3.64 -20.10
C GLY A 158 -5.73 4.29 -19.38
N PRO A 159 -6.28 3.59 -18.38
CA PRO A 159 -7.38 4.10 -17.56
C PRO A 159 -7.03 5.41 -16.83
N TRP A 160 -5.78 5.57 -16.42
CA TRP A 160 -5.28 6.79 -15.77
C TRP A 160 -5.35 8.03 -16.68
N GLN A 161 -5.27 7.88 -18.00
CA GLN A 161 -5.36 8.99 -18.94
C GLN A 161 -6.80 9.44 -19.19
N THR A 162 -7.75 8.50 -19.18
CA THR A 162 -9.17 8.79 -19.51
C THR A 162 -10.05 9.04 -18.29
N HIS A 163 -9.76 8.39 -17.16
CA HIS A 163 -10.60 8.39 -15.97
C HIS A 163 -9.78 8.65 -14.69
N THR A 164 -8.89 9.64 -14.73
CA THR A 164 -7.91 9.94 -13.66
C THR A 164 -8.55 10.06 -12.27
N LYS A 165 -9.64 10.84 -12.14
CA LYS A 165 -10.38 11.01 -10.87
C LYS A 165 -10.92 9.69 -10.31
N ARG A 166 -11.43 8.82 -11.19
CA ARG A 166 -11.99 7.51 -10.81
C ARG A 166 -10.89 6.57 -10.34
N GLN A 167 -9.75 6.56 -11.03
CA GLN A 167 -8.59 5.75 -10.63
C GLN A 167 -8.03 6.19 -9.28
N LEU A 168 -7.87 7.51 -9.07
CA LEU A 168 -7.45 8.04 -7.77
C LEU A 168 -8.39 7.61 -6.64
N ARG A 169 -9.71 7.70 -6.86
CA ARG A 169 -10.71 7.23 -5.88
C ARG A 169 -10.59 5.74 -5.60
N HIS A 170 -10.41 4.90 -6.62
CA HIS A 170 -10.23 3.46 -6.42
C HIS A 170 -8.97 3.17 -5.61
N LYS A 171 -7.87 3.89 -5.89
CA LYS A 171 -6.61 3.74 -5.13
C LYS A 171 -6.82 4.09 -3.66
N GLY A 172 -7.42 5.24 -3.38
CA GLY A 172 -7.74 5.67 -2.01
C GLY A 172 -8.64 4.68 -1.27
N LEU A 173 -9.67 4.15 -1.95
CA LEU A 173 -10.54 3.12 -1.37
C LEU A 173 -9.77 1.86 -0.99
N ILE A 174 -8.96 1.34 -1.92
CA ILE A 174 -8.20 0.10 -1.74
C ILE A 174 -7.19 0.24 -0.60
N GLN A 175 -6.37 1.29 -0.61
CA GLN A 175 -5.35 1.49 0.42
C GLN A 175 -5.98 1.72 1.80
N CYS A 176 -7.06 2.51 1.87
CA CYS A 176 -7.80 2.67 3.13
C CYS A 176 -8.43 1.34 3.60
N ALA A 177 -9.00 0.55 2.70
CA ALA A 177 -9.60 -0.74 3.05
C ALA A 177 -8.58 -1.75 3.58
N ARG A 178 -7.36 -1.78 3.03
CA ARG A 178 -6.27 -2.61 3.55
C ARG A 178 -5.99 -2.33 5.02
N VAL A 179 -5.83 -1.05 5.37
CA VAL A 179 -5.53 -0.63 6.75
C VAL A 179 -6.75 -0.78 7.65
N ALA A 180 -7.92 -0.37 7.17
CA ALA A 180 -9.14 -0.36 7.95
C ALA A 180 -9.65 -1.76 8.24
N LEU A 181 -9.67 -2.66 7.24
CA LEU A 181 -10.30 -3.98 7.30
C LEU A 181 -9.30 -5.14 7.35
N GLY A 182 -7.99 -4.85 7.26
CA GLY A 182 -6.93 -5.86 7.42
C GLY A 182 -6.71 -6.73 6.19
N PHE A 183 -7.01 -6.23 4.98
CA PHE A 183 -6.75 -6.97 3.75
C PHE A 183 -5.25 -6.95 3.39
N SER A 184 -4.62 -8.12 3.39
CA SER A 184 -3.21 -8.32 3.04
C SER A 184 -3.05 -9.43 1.99
N GLY A 185 -1.93 -9.41 1.26
CA GLY A 185 -1.55 -10.48 0.31
C GLY A 185 -2.35 -10.53 -1.00
N ILE A 186 -3.23 -9.57 -1.26
CA ILE A 186 -3.90 -9.36 -2.55
C ILE A 186 -3.40 -8.06 -3.17
N TYR A 187 -3.47 -7.93 -4.49
CA TYR A 187 -2.96 -6.76 -5.23
C TYR A 187 -4.05 -6.17 -6.13
N ASP A 188 -4.05 -4.85 -6.27
CA ASP A 188 -4.76 -4.17 -7.34
C ASP A 188 -3.96 -4.19 -8.65
N GLN A 189 -4.61 -3.84 -9.76
CA GLN A 189 -4.02 -3.84 -11.10
C GLN A 189 -2.78 -2.95 -11.24
N ASP A 190 -2.76 -1.78 -10.58
CA ASP A 190 -1.64 -0.85 -10.67
C ASP A 190 -0.44 -1.37 -9.89
N GLU A 191 -0.66 -1.97 -8.70
CA GLU A 191 0.41 -2.61 -7.91
C GLU A 191 1.05 -3.75 -8.69
N ALA A 192 0.22 -4.61 -9.28
CA ALA A 192 0.59 -5.68 -10.19
C ALA A 192 1.48 -5.20 -11.35
N GLU A 193 1.09 -4.10 -11.99
CA GLU A 193 1.87 -3.54 -13.08
C GLU A 193 3.20 -2.93 -12.61
N ARG A 194 3.26 -2.31 -11.42
CA ARG A 194 4.52 -1.79 -10.85
C ARG A 194 5.50 -2.92 -10.55
N ILE A 195 5.03 -4.01 -9.94
CA ILE A 195 5.86 -5.20 -9.67
C ILE A 195 6.48 -5.69 -10.98
N ARG A 196 5.65 -5.85 -12.02
CA ARG A 196 6.11 -6.27 -13.35
C ARG A 196 7.13 -5.31 -13.97
N GLU A 197 7.00 -4.01 -13.74
CA GLU A 197 7.94 -3.00 -14.25
C GLU A 197 9.27 -3.03 -13.49
N MET A 198 9.23 -3.19 -12.17
CA MET A 198 10.42 -3.34 -11.33
C MET A 198 11.21 -4.60 -11.71
N GLU A 199 10.53 -5.73 -11.87
CA GLU A 199 11.14 -6.99 -12.32
C GLU A 199 11.84 -6.83 -13.68
N GLN A 200 11.19 -6.14 -14.64
CA GLN A 200 11.80 -5.83 -15.93
C GLN A 200 13.05 -4.96 -15.80
N ALA A 201 13.03 -3.93 -14.96
CA ALA A 201 14.19 -3.07 -14.72
C ALA A 201 15.35 -3.85 -14.09
N THR A 202 15.07 -4.74 -13.14
CA THR A 202 16.06 -5.59 -12.48
C THR A 202 16.71 -6.61 -13.43
N ALA A 203 15.95 -7.19 -14.36
CA ALA A 203 16.52 -8.09 -15.36
C ALA A 203 17.37 -7.37 -16.41
N ILE A 204 17.08 -6.09 -16.70
CA ILE A 204 17.87 -5.28 -17.63
C ILE A 204 19.17 -4.79 -16.96
N ASN A 205 19.17 -4.58 -15.64
CA ASN A 205 20.33 -4.13 -14.87
C ASN A 205 20.58 -5.01 -13.62
N PRO A 206 21.47 -6.02 -13.69
CA PRO A 206 21.73 -6.94 -12.57
C PRO A 206 22.32 -6.27 -11.32
N ALA A 207 22.75 -5.01 -11.40
CA ALA A 207 23.19 -4.23 -10.23
C ALA A 207 22.03 -3.79 -9.31
N ILE A 208 20.78 -3.77 -9.81
CA ILE A 208 19.57 -3.45 -9.03
C ILE A 208 19.02 -4.71 -8.32
N ALA A 209 19.45 -5.91 -8.75
CA ALA A 209 19.02 -7.21 -8.22
C ALA A 209 19.47 -7.51 -6.77
N ASN A 210 20.26 -6.63 -6.15
CA ASN A 210 20.68 -6.75 -4.75
C ASN A 210 19.67 -6.14 -3.75
N LEU A 211 18.53 -5.64 -4.22
CA LEU A 211 17.39 -5.29 -3.35
C LEU A 211 16.51 -6.54 -3.19
N PRO A 212 16.14 -6.94 -1.96
CA PRO A 212 15.34 -8.13 -1.76
C PRO A 212 13.96 -7.98 -2.43
N SER A 213 13.63 -8.92 -3.32
CA SER A 213 12.30 -9.01 -3.94
C SER A 213 11.23 -9.39 -2.90
N PRO A 214 9.96 -8.99 -3.06
CA PRO A 214 8.87 -9.35 -2.14
C PRO A 214 8.72 -10.87 -1.93
N GLU A 215 9.01 -11.67 -2.96
CA GLU A 215 9.01 -13.14 -2.90
C GLU A 215 10.06 -13.69 -1.92
N SER A 216 11.20 -13.01 -1.77
CA SER A 216 12.24 -13.37 -0.79
C SER A 216 11.84 -13.04 0.66
N MET A 217 10.84 -12.18 0.86
CA MET A 217 10.27 -11.89 2.18
C MET A 217 9.23 -12.95 2.59
N ILE A 218 8.56 -13.60 1.63
CA ILE A 218 7.56 -14.64 1.89
C ILE A 218 8.21 -15.99 2.19
N GLN A 219 9.34 -16.31 1.54
CA GLN A 219 10.08 -17.56 1.79
C GLN A 219 10.97 -17.52 3.05
N SER A 220 11.32 -16.32 3.55
CA SER A 220 12.20 -16.20 4.72
C SER A 220 11.50 -16.43 6.07
N GLU A 221 10.16 -16.38 6.12
CA GLU A 221 9.41 -16.58 7.38
C GLU A 221 8.96 -18.03 7.64
N SER A 222 9.00 -18.94 6.66
CA SER A 222 8.41 -20.28 6.81
C SER A 222 9.36 -21.49 6.72
N GLU A 223 10.65 -21.33 6.40
CA GLU A 223 11.55 -22.48 6.20
C GLU A 223 12.90 -22.46 6.93
N GLN A 224 13.15 -21.55 7.88
CA GLN A 224 14.40 -21.62 8.67
C GLN A 224 14.22 -22.37 9.99
N GLU A 225 14.22 -23.71 9.90
CA GLU A 225 14.71 -24.52 11.01
C GLU A 225 16.20 -24.20 11.27
N PRO A 226 16.64 -24.11 12.55
CA PRO A 226 17.94 -23.57 12.93
C PRO A 226 19.06 -24.61 12.75
N GLY A 227 19.44 -24.88 11.50
CA GLY A 227 20.41 -25.94 11.18
C GLY A 227 21.82 -25.51 10.80
N VAL A 228 22.04 -24.30 10.25
CA VAL A 228 23.28 -24.02 9.49
C VAL A 228 24.06 -22.76 9.90
N VAL A 229 23.59 -21.93 10.83
CA VAL A 229 24.27 -20.64 11.18
C VAL A 229 25.15 -20.70 12.45
N LEU A 230 25.16 -21.82 13.16
CA LEU A 230 25.76 -21.93 14.50
C LEU A 230 27.30 -21.97 14.55
N ILE A 231 28.00 -22.03 13.42
CA ILE A 231 29.47 -22.20 13.41
C ILE A 231 30.23 -20.86 13.35
N GLU A 232 29.68 -19.78 12.79
CA GLU A 232 30.40 -18.48 12.66
C GLU A 232 30.23 -17.52 13.85
N HIS A 233 29.16 -17.63 14.65
CA HIS A 233 28.82 -16.59 15.64
C HIS A 233 29.58 -16.72 16.97
N LYS A 234 30.02 -17.92 17.38
CA LYS A 234 30.70 -18.12 18.67
C LYS A 234 32.00 -17.33 18.83
N GLU A 235 32.77 -17.17 17.75
CA GLU A 235 34.01 -16.39 17.80
C GLU A 235 33.75 -14.87 17.79
N LEU A 236 32.65 -14.46 17.15
CA LEU A 236 32.21 -13.07 17.09
C LEU A 236 31.66 -12.62 18.45
N ASP A 237 30.84 -13.45 19.09
CA ASP A 237 30.23 -13.20 20.39
C ASP A 237 31.28 -12.97 21.48
N SER A 238 32.38 -13.75 21.47
CA SER A 238 33.48 -13.56 22.41
C SER A 238 34.13 -12.18 22.30
N ARG A 239 34.24 -11.63 21.07
CA ARG A 239 34.80 -10.30 20.82
C ARG A 239 33.80 -9.20 21.15
N LEU A 240 32.52 -9.39 20.82
CA LEU A 240 31.46 -8.43 21.11
C LEU A 240 31.20 -8.30 22.61
N ASN A 241 31.23 -9.40 23.37
CA ASN A 241 31.11 -9.33 24.83
C ASN A 241 32.25 -8.50 25.46
N LYS A 242 33.50 -8.66 25.01
CA LYS A 242 34.62 -7.81 25.48
C LYS A 242 34.44 -6.33 25.11
N LEU A 243 33.79 -6.05 23.98
CA LEU A 243 33.49 -4.70 23.55
C LEU A 243 32.37 -4.08 24.42
N VAL A 244 31.34 -4.87 24.75
CA VAL A 244 30.28 -4.51 25.69
C VAL A 244 30.86 -4.18 27.06
N ASP A 245 31.73 -5.02 27.61
CA ASP A 245 32.37 -4.77 28.92
C ASP A 245 33.13 -3.44 28.93
N ARG A 246 33.81 -3.09 27.83
CA ARG A 246 34.49 -1.80 27.69
C ARG A 246 33.50 -0.65 27.55
N ALA A 247 32.43 -0.82 26.78
CA ALA A 247 31.41 0.19 26.57
C ALA A 247 30.68 0.54 27.88
N ILE A 248 30.36 -0.47 28.70
CA ILE A 248 29.77 -0.30 30.04
C ILE A 248 30.74 0.46 30.95
N ASN A 249 31.99 0.01 31.04
CA ASN A 249 32.99 0.64 31.93
C ASN A 249 33.30 2.09 31.53
N ALA A 250 33.33 2.39 30.24
CA ALA A 250 33.63 3.73 29.71
C ALA A 250 32.38 4.61 29.54
N LYS A 251 31.16 4.06 29.74
CA LYS A 251 29.87 4.70 29.40
C LYS A 251 29.85 5.28 27.97
N ALA A 252 30.46 4.58 27.03
CA ALA A 252 30.73 5.07 25.67
C ALA A 252 30.20 4.08 24.61
N TRP A 253 28.89 3.85 24.61
CA TRP A 253 28.22 2.96 23.66
C TRP A 253 28.32 3.45 22.21
N SER A 254 28.26 4.77 21.99
CA SER A 254 28.45 5.36 20.66
C SER A 254 29.78 4.96 20.01
N ALA A 255 30.86 4.93 20.78
CA ALA A 255 32.19 4.49 20.31
C ALA A 255 32.23 2.98 19.99
N ALA A 256 31.45 2.16 20.70
CA ALA A 256 31.33 0.74 20.41
C ALA A 256 30.58 0.48 19.09
N HIS A 257 29.50 1.22 18.84
CA HIS A 257 28.76 1.19 17.57
C HIS A 257 29.64 1.65 16.39
N GLU A 258 30.42 2.72 16.57
CA GLU A 258 31.34 3.23 15.54
C GLU A 258 32.47 2.23 15.22
N TYR A 259 33.00 1.55 16.25
CA TYR A 259 33.97 0.47 16.08
C TYR A 259 33.41 -0.69 15.26
N VAL A 260 32.19 -1.14 15.56
CA VAL A 260 31.55 -2.25 14.84
C VAL A 260 31.25 -1.88 13.39
N ASN A 261 30.74 -0.67 13.14
CA ASN A 261 30.48 -0.14 11.80
C ASN A 261 31.75 -0.04 10.93
N SER A 262 32.90 0.21 11.55
CA SER A 262 34.18 0.29 10.84
C SER A 262 34.84 -1.08 10.64
N ARG A 263 34.51 -2.07 11.46
CA ARG A 263 35.24 -3.34 11.55
C ARG A 263 34.56 -4.49 10.80
N TYR A 264 33.24 -4.48 10.71
CA TYR A 264 32.43 -5.56 10.14
C TYR A 264 31.61 -5.05 8.95
N SER A 265 31.27 -5.93 8.03
CA SER A 265 30.42 -5.62 6.86
C SER A 265 29.43 -6.75 6.59
N GLY A 266 28.31 -6.44 5.95
CA GLY A 266 27.30 -7.43 5.58
C GLY A 266 26.58 -8.03 6.80
N THR A 267 26.37 -9.34 6.80
CA THR A 267 25.59 -10.07 7.83
C THR A 267 26.22 -9.98 9.22
N GLN A 268 27.55 -9.98 9.31
CA GLN A 268 28.28 -9.84 10.59
C GLN A 268 28.10 -8.46 11.22
N LEU A 269 27.99 -7.41 10.39
CA LEU A 269 27.71 -6.06 10.88
C LEU A 269 26.30 -5.97 11.44
N ALA A 270 25.30 -6.48 10.70
CA ALA A 270 23.92 -6.49 11.14
C ALA A 270 23.76 -7.23 12.49
N TYR A 271 24.42 -8.38 12.63
CA TYR A 271 24.44 -9.13 13.88
C TYR A 271 25.11 -8.34 15.03
N ALA A 272 26.31 -7.79 14.79
CA ALA A 272 27.06 -7.08 15.82
C ALA A 272 26.36 -5.79 16.30
N VAL A 273 25.72 -5.06 15.39
CA VAL A 273 24.93 -3.86 15.73
C VAL A 273 23.70 -4.25 16.55
N HIS A 274 22.98 -5.31 16.16
CA HIS A 274 21.85 -5.81 16.93
C HIS A 274 22.28 -6.27 18.33
N PHE A 275 23.37 -7.02 18.43
CA PHE A 275 23.92 -7.52 19.68
C PHE A 275 24.29 -6.39 20.65
N LEU A 276 24.97 -5.33 20.17
CA LEU A 276 25.31 -4.17 21.00
C LEU A 276 24.07 -3.41 21.46
N ARG A 277 23.08 -3.24 20.58
CA ARG A 277 21.84 -2.52 20.90
C ARG A 277 21.02 -3.23 21.99
N GLU A 278 20.92 -4.56 21.91
CA GLU A 278 20.26 -5.37 22.92
C GLU A 278 20.95 -5.21 24.29
N LYS A 279 22.28 -5.26 24.32
CA LYS A 279 23.06 -5.08 25.56
C LYS A 279 23.04 -3.66 26.10
N GLU A 280 22.99 -2.65 25.25
CA GLU A 280 22.84 -1.26 25.65
C GLU A 280 21.49 -1.03 26.34
N MET A 281 20.42 -1.60 25.78
CA MET A 281 19.07 -1.54 26.36
C MET A 281 18.99 -2.22 27.74
N ASP A 282 19.63 -3.37 27.91
CA ASP A 282 19.72 -4.07 29.21
C ASP A 282 20.41 -3.21 30.30
N HIS A 283 21.27 -2.26 29.91
CA HIS A 283 22.07 -1.44 30.82
C HIS A 283 21.63 0.03 30.89
N MET A 284 20.50 0.39 30.28
CA MET A 284 19.95 1.73 30.36
C MET A 284 19.20 1.90 31.70
N PRO A 285 19.45 2.98 32.46
CA PRO A 285 18.66 3.24 33.67
C PRO A 285 17.18 3.45 33.29
N PRO A 286 16.23 2.99 34.12
CA PRO A 286 14.82 3.23 33.87
C PRO A 286 14.57 4.74 33.79
N VAL A 287 13.83 5.16 32.77
CA VAL A 287 13.45 6.56 32.57
C VAL A 287 12.50 6.96 33.69
N GLU A 288 13.01 7.63 34.71
CA GLU A 288 12.18 8.40 35.65
C GLU A 288 11.58 9.58 34.88
N GLY A 289 10.26 9.59 34.76
CA GLY A 289 9.53 10.61 34.02
C GLY A 289 9.29 11.87 34.87
N ASP A 290 9.45 13.02 34.22
CA ASP A 290 8.74 14.26 34.56
C ASP A 290 8.38 14.97 33.24
N TYR A 291 7.19 14.66 32.70
CA TYR A 291 6.59 15.40 31.59
C TYR A 291 5.90 16.66 32.11
N GLN A 292 6.67 17.61 32.62
CA GLN A 292 6.20 18.94 33.00
C GLN A 292 7.38 19.92 32.96
N ASP A 293 7.81 20.29 31.75
CA ASP A 293 8.45 21.59 31.46
C ASP A 293 8.84 21.67 29.97
N MET A 294 7.87 21.99 29.12
CA MET A 294 8.11 22.63 27.82
C MET A 294 6.93 23.53 27.47
N GLN A 295 6.80 24.64 28.20
CA GLN A 295 6.16 25.85 27.69
C GLN A 295 7.13 27.01 27.87
N THR A 296 7.95 27.29 26.86
CA THR A 296 8.63 28.58 26.74
C THR A 296 7.97 29.37 25.62
N PRO A 297 7.46 30.59 25.90
CA PRO A 297 6.85 31.44 24.88
C PRO A 297 7.92 32.10 24.01
N VAL A 298 7.64 32.22 22.72
CA VAL A 298 8.49 32.92 21.74
C VAL A 298 8.40 34.42 22.01
N SER A 299 9.51 35.03 22.44
CA SER A 299 9.65 36.48 22.61
C SER A 299 10.07 37.14 21.30
N ASP A 300 9.19 37.98 20.77
CA ASP A 300 9.38 38.87 19.63
C ASP A 300 10.11 40.16 20.05
N HIS A 301 11.27 40.42 19.47
CA HIS A 301 11.94 41.72 19.54
C HIS A 301 12.55 42.04 18.17
N GLY A 302 11.81 42.84 17.39
CA GLY A 302 12.25 43.45 16.13
C GLY A 302 11.56 44.79 15.89
N GLN A 303 12.06 45.82 16.56
CA GLN A 303 11.94 47.28 16.35
C GLN A 303 10.92 47.83 15.32
N ALA A 304 10.02 48.67 15.82
CA ALA A 304 9.17 49.57 15.05
C ALA A 304 9.77 50.99 14.97
N GLU A 305 9.74 51.61 13.79
CA GLU A 305 9.71 53.06 13.60
C GLU A 305 8.40 53.50 12.95
N ALA A 306 7.99 54.73 13.30
CA ALA A 306 6.64 55.25 13.36
C ALA A 306 5.99 55.68 12.02
N GLY A 307 4.66 55.60 11.98
CA GLY A 307 3.77 56.35 11.09
C GLY A 307 2.37 56.48 11.74
N PRO A 308 1.65 57.61 11.60
CA PRO A 308 0.73 58.06 12.65
C PRO A 308 -0.73 57.58 12.54
N VAL A 309 -1.31 57.57 13.73
CA VAL A 309 -2.68 57.31 14.19
C VAL A 309 -3.79 58.03 13.41
N VAL A 310 -4.88 57.31 13.09
CA VAL A 310 -6.23 57.88 12.94
C VAL A 310 -7.24 57.00 13.68
N GLN A 311 -8.09 57.66 14.46
CA GLN A 311 -9.00 57.15 15.49
C GLN A 311 -10.17 56.32 14.94
N GLN A 312 -10.57 55.29 15.69
CA GLN A 312 -11.83 54.57 15.51
C GLN A 312 -13.00 55.39 16.08
N GLY A 313 -14.02 55.63 15.25
CA GLY A 313 -15.35 56.05 15.67
C GLY A 313 -16.31 54.86 15.63
N HIS A 314 -16.91 54.55 16.77
CA HIS A 314 -18.00 53.58 16.91
C HIS A 314 -19.27 54.04 16.17
N SER A 315 -19.91 53.12 15.44
CA SER A 315 -21.34 53.18 15.11
C SER A 315 -21.93 51.77 15.09
N GLN A 316 -23.02 51.57 15.85
CA GLN A 316 -23.82 50.35 15.94
C GLN A 316 -24.47 49.97 14.61
N PRO A 317 -24.78 48.68 14.37
CA PRO A 317 -25.52 48.25 13.18
C PRO A 317 -27.03 48.37 13.38
N GLN A 318 -27.74 48.93 12.40
CA GLN A 318 -29.18 48.75 12.20
C GLN A 318 -29.46 47.72 11.09
N PRO A 319 -30.60 47.02 11.15
CA PRO A 319 -30.87 45.82 10.35
C PRO A 319 -31.60 46.13 9.03
N THR A 320 -31.53 45.18 8.10
CA THR A 320 -32.30 44.95 6.82
C THR A 320 -31.30 44.67 5.68
N GLN A 321 -31.45 43.70 4.78
CA GLN A 321 -32.64 43.09 4.16
C GLN A 321 -32.42 41.59 3.88
N ALA A 322 -33.54 40.87 3.76
CA ALA A 322 -33.63 39.46 3.38
C ALA A 322 -33.01 39.21 2.00
N VAL A 323 -32.16 38.18 1.90
CA VAL A 323 -31.67 37.65 0.63
C VAL A 323 -32.73 36.67 0.11
N GLU A 324 -33.26 37.01 -1.05
CA GLU A 324 -34.25 36.27 -1.83
C GLU A 324 -33.69 34.89 -2.24
N GLN A 325 -34.45 33.82 -1.97
CA GLN A 325 -34.08 32.47 -2.39
C GLN A 325 -34.31 32.31 -3.90
N PRO A 326 -33.41 31.64 -4.65
CA PRO A 326 -33.62 31.37 -6.07
C PRO A 326 -34.78 30.36 -6.25
N PRO A 327 -35.54 30.45 -7.36
CA PRO A 327 -36.75 29.66 -7.56
C PRO A 327 -36.45 28.17 -7.71
N GLU A 328 -37.31 27.37 -7.08
CA GLU A 328 -37.35 25.91 -7.12
C GLU A 328 -37.78 25.46 -8.52
N LEU A 329 -36.93 24.70 -9.23
CA LEU A 329 -37.21 24.16 -10.56
C LEU A 329 -38.02 22.86 -10.43
N GLU A 330 -39.18 22.80 -11.09
CA GLU A 330 -40.08 21.62 -11.12
C GLU A 330 -39.44 20.41 -11.83
N GLU A 331 -39.76 19.22 -11.33
CA GLU A 331 -39.23 17.88 -11.66
C GLU A 331 -39.42 17.38 -13.11
N ALA A 332 -39.80 18.24 -14.07
CA ALA A 332 -40.25 17.82 -15.41
C ALA A 332 -39.23 18.00 -16.56
N GLU A 333 -38.03 18.54 -16.32
CA GLU A 333 -37.03 18.78 -17.39
C GLU A 333 -35.86 17.79 -17.43
N TRP A 334 -35.96 16.65 -16.75
CA TRP A 334 -34.89 15.63 -16.71
C TRP A 334 -34.98 14.53 -17.79
N TYR A 335 -35.91 14.61 -18.74
CA TYR A 335 -36.03 13.63 -19.82
C TYR A 335 -36.35 14.28 -21.18
N GLU A 336 -35.32 14.81 -21.85
CA GLU A 336 -35.17 14.78 -23.31
C GLU A 336 -33.72 14.50 -23.72
#